data_AF-A0AAE3IYB5-F1
#
_entry.id   AF-A0AAE3IYB5-F1
#
_cell.length_a   1.000
_cell.length_b   1.000
_cell.length_c   1.000
_cell.angle_alpha   90.00
_cell.angle_beta   90.00
_cell.angle_gamma   90.00
#
_symmetry.space_group_name_H-M   'P 1'
#
loop_
_entity.id
_entity.type
_entity.pdbx_description
1 polymer ?
#
loop_
_entity_poly.entity_id
_entity_poly.type
_entity_poly.pdbx_seq_one_letter_code
_entity_poly.pdbx_strand_id
1 'polypeptide(L)'
;MKKKSLIVLLLFCLTIFANGCSTQNNAAEVDYDETKKMVVDILKTDDGKKALKEVLADEELKQELVMDNTVVADSIAKTLVSDKGKEFWKTSFEDPDFVKAYAESMKTENENLLKGLIKDPEYRTMLVEVLHDPELETELSDLLKSTDYRKHLQSVITETIESPLYQAKIQEILLKAASEQNKKEESKGGA
;
A
#
# COMPACT_ATOMS: atom_id res chain seq x y z
N MET A 1 84.35 10.75 -45.44
CA MET A 1 85.09 11.10 -44.19
C MET A 1 84.30 11.94 -43.19
N LYS A 2 83.05 12.36 -43.44
CA LYS A 2 82.24 13.17 -42.50
C LYS A 2 81.47 12.36 -41.42
N LYS A 3 81.27 11.05 -41.61
CA LYS A 3 80.57 10.18 -40.63
C LYS A 3 81.44 9.70 -39.45
N LYS A 4 82.77 9.64 -39.61
CA LYS A 4 83.70 9.26 -38.54
C LYS A 4 83.98 10.40 -37.55
N SER A 5 83.89 11.65 -38.01
CA SER A 5 84.01 12.85 -37.15
C SER A 5 82.81 13.04 -36.21
N LEU A 6 81.60 12.67 -36.67
CA LEU A 6 80.37 12.78 -35.88
C LEU A 6 80.32 11.77 -34.71
N ILE A 7 80.88 10.57 -34.91
CA ILE A 7 80.92 9.52 -33.87
C ILE A 7 81.92 9.88 -32.76
N VAL A 8 83.05 10.51 -33.10
CA VAL A 8 84.06 10.96 -32.11
C VAL A 8 83.53 12.15 -31.28
N LEU A 9 82.74 13.04 -31.88
CA LEU A 9 82.09 14.15 -31.17
C LEU A 9 80.99 13.65 -30.20
N LEU A 10 80.24 12.61 -30.59
CA LEU A 10 79.18 12.02 -29.76
C LEU A 10 79.74 11.26 -28.55
N LEU A 11 80.88 10.58 -28.73
CA LEU A 11 81.58 9.85 -27.65
C LEU A 11 82.26 10.78 -26.64
N PHE A 12 82.71 11.96 -27.09
CA PHE A 12 83.32 12.99 -26.22
C PHE A 12 82.28 13.75 -25.39
N CYS A 13 81.05 13.93 -25.89
CA CYS A 13 79.94 14.52 -25.12
C CYS A 13 79.45 13.60 -23.98
N LEU A 14 79.54 12.28 -24.16
CA LEU A 14 79.05 11.30 -23.17
C LEU A 14 79.96 11.22 -21.93
N THR A 15 81.25 11.56 -22.04
CA THR A 15 82.20 11.52 -20.92
C THR A 15 82.16 12.77 -20.02
N ILE A 16 81.50 13.85 -20.46
CA ILE A 16 81.39 15.10 -19.68
C ILE A 16 80.22 15.05 -18.68
N PHE A 17 79.19 14.23 -18.93
CA PHE A 17 78.07 14.03 -17.99
C PHE A 17 78.34 13.02 -16.86
N ALA A 18 79.46 12.30 -16.89
CA ALA A 18 79.74 11.23 -15.93
C ALA A 18 80.56 11.64 -14.70
N ASN A 19 81.03 12.89 -14.61
CA ASN A 19 81.84 13.37 -13.47
C ASN A 19 81.43 14.80 -13.08
N GLY A 20 80.32 14.92 -12.33
CA GLY A 20 79.89 16.22 -11.82
C GLY A 20 78.54 16.21 -11.13
N CYS A 21 78.41 15.52 -9.99
CA CYS A 21 77.85 16.07 -8.74
C CYS A 21 77.77 14.96 -7.69
N SER A 22 78.76 14.93 -6.81
CA SER A 22 78.65 14.33 -5.50
C SER A 22 77.73 15.20 -4.64
N THR A 23 76.52 14.73 -4.35
CA THR A 23 75.87 14.79 -3.03
C THR A 23 74.44 14.27 -3.13
N GLN A 24 74.14 13.27 -2.29
CA GLN A 24 72.81 12.91 -1.79
C GLN A 24 71.85 12.23 -2.76
N ASN A 25 72.17 10.97 -3.03
CA ASN A 25 71.21 9.96 -3.43
C ASN A 25 70.32 9.62 -2.21
N ASN A 26 69.15 10.25 -2.10
CA ASN A 26 68.06 9.83 -1.20
C ASN A 26 66.72 10.11 -1.90
N ALA A 27 66.49 9.41 -3.00
CA ALA A 27 65.19 9.27 -3.61
C ALA A 27 64.91 7.77 -3.66
N ALA A 28 64.13 7.27 -2.68
CA ALA A 28 63.31 6.05 -2.72
C ALA A 28 63.09 5.41 -1.34
N GLU A 29 62.83 6.19 -0.29
CA GLU A 29 62.13 5.71 0.91
C GLU A 29 61.64 6.96 1.67
N VAL A 30 60.76 7.74 1.06
CA VAL A 30 59.86 8.54 1.89
C VAL A 30 59.07 7.48 2.66
N ASP A 31 59.38 7.39 3.95
CA ASP A 31 58.84 6.42 4.88
C ASP A 31 57.31 6.37 4.69
N TYR A 32 56.86 5.25 4.11
CA TYR A 32 55.46 5.05 3.78
C TYR A 32 54.61 5.17 5.05
N ASP A 33 55.17 4.79 6.20
CA ASP A 33 54.52 4.92 7.49
C ASP A 33 54.47 6.39 7.96
N GLU A 34 55.51 7.18 7.69
CA GLU A 34 55.51 8.62 7.98
C GLU A 34 54.53 9.39 7.08
N THR A 35 54.44 9.04 5.80
CA THR A 35 53.45 9.61 4.86
C THR A 35 52.04 9.20 5.23
N LYS A 36 51.82 7.94 5.59
CA LYS A 36 50.51 7.45 6.07
C LYS A 36 50.08 8.16 7.34
N LYS A 37 51.01 8.35 8.28
CA LYS A 37 50.74 9.09 9.52
C LYS A 37 50.41 10.55 9.25
N MET A 38 51.16 11.20 8.36
CA MET A 38 50.88 12.56 7.90
C MET A 38 49.48 12.68 7.27
N VAL A 39 49.10 11.76 6.38
CA VAL A 39 47.76 11.76 5.76
C VAL A 39 46.65 11.54 6.79
N VAL A 40 46.83 10.61 7.73
CA VAL A 40 45.87 10.36 8.80
C VAL A 40 45.73 11.58 9.73
N ASP A 41 46.83 12.26 10.02
CA ASP A 41 46.83 13.45 10.86
C ASP A 41 46.16 14.63 10.12
N ILE A 42 46.41 14.81 8.82
CA ILE A 42 45.71 15.78 7.96
C ILE A 42 44.20 15.52 7.93
N LEU A 43 43.76 14.26 7.81
CA LEU A 43 42.32 13.94 7.83
C LEU A 43 41.68 14.19 9.21
N LYS A 44 42.45 14.12 10.29
CA LYS A 44 41.98 14.37 11.66
C LYS A 44 41.97 15.84 12.05
N THR A 45 42.74 16.70 11.36
CA THR A 45 42.73 18.14 11.62
C THR A 45 41.37 18.75 11.32
N ASP A 46 41.13 19.93 11.89
CA ASP A 46 39.87 20.65 11.66
C ASP A 46 39.72 21.06 10.19
N ASP A 47 40.82 21.38 9.51
CA ASP A 47 40.83 21.68 8.08
C ASP A 47 40.51 20.44 7.24
N GLY A 48 41.05 19.26 7.57
CA GLY A 48 40.71 18.01 6.88
C GLY A 48 39.24 17.61 7.06
N LYS A 49 38.71 17.74 8.29
CA LYS A 49 37.27 17.53 8.55
C LYS A 49 36.41 18.56 7.84
N LYS A 50 36.85 19.80 7.73
CA LYS A 50 36.12 20.87 7.04
C LYS A 50 36.10 20.63 5.53
N ALA A 51 37.23 20.29 4.93
CA ALA A 51 37.32 19.93 3.52
C ALA A 51 36.45 18.70 3.20
N LEU A 52 36.47 17.66 4.06
CA LEU A 52 35.58 16.50 3.92
C LEU A 52 34.10 16.89 4.03
N LYS A 53 33.74 17.79 4.94
CA LYS A 53 32.36 18.29 5.05
C LYS A 53 31.94 19.10 3.83
N GLU A 54 32.84 19.88 3.23
CA GLU A 54 32.57 20.66 2.01
C GLU A 54 32.39 19.73 0.80
N VAL A 55 33.20 18.68 0.70
CA VAL A 55 33.07 17.65 -0.33
C VAL A 55 31.80 16.80 -0.14
N LEU A 56 31.47 16.42 1.10
CA LEU A 56 30.20 15.73 1.42
C LEU A 56 28.98 16.66 1.36
N ALA A 57 29.18 17.98 1.28
CA ALA A 57 28.10 18.95 1.09
C ALA A 57 27.71 19.07 -0.39
N ASP A 58 28.54 18.57 -1.31
CA ASP A 58 28.26 18.50 -2.73
C ASP A 58 27.09 17.54 -3.01
N GLU A 59 26.09 18.03 -3.75
CA GLU A 59 24.84 17.29 -4.00
C GLU A 59 25.05 16.04 -4.87
N GLU A 60 26.02 16.06 -5.78
CA GLU A 60 26.36 14.94 -6.65
C GLU A 60 26.97 13.80 -5.82
N LEU A 61 27.91 14.15 -4.93
CA LEU A 61 28.54 13.18 -4.02
C LEU A 61 27.60 12.68 -2.92
N LYS A 62 26.68 13.51 -2.41
CA LYS A 62 25.63 13.04 -1.47
C LYS A 62 24.73 12.02 -2.13
N GLN A 63 24.31 12.26 -3.36
CA GLN A 63 23.47 11.31 -4.09
C GLN A 63 24.21 9.99 -4.29
N GLU A 64 25.47 10.01 -4.73
CA GLU A 64 26.24 8.79 -4.93
C GLU A 64 26.52 8.01 -3.62
N LEU A 65 26.77 8.72 -2.51
CA LEU A 65 27.01 8.10 -1.20
C LEU A 65 25.74 7.55 -0.54
N VAL A 66 24.60 8.24 -0.69
CA VAL A 66 23.30 7.79 -0.14
C VAL A 66 22.72 6.64 -0.99
N MET A 67 23.11 6.54 -2.26
CA MET A 67 22.70 5.47 -3.18
C MET A 67 23.44 4.15 -2.97
N ASP A 68 24.33 4.01 -1.98
CA ASP A 68 24.89 2.71 -1.61
C ASP A 68 23.78 1.85 -0.97
N ASN A 69 23.13 1.08 -1.85
CA ASN A 69 21.72 0.73 -1.83
C ASN A 69 21.30 -0.27 -0.74
N THR A 70 22.25 -0.92 -0.07
CA THR A 70 21.94 -2.01 0.86
C THR A 70 21.71 -1.52 2.29
N VAL A 71 22.57 -0.62 2.80
CA VAL A 71 22.45 -0.11 4.17
C VAL A 71 21.22 0.79 4.31
N VAL A 72 20.94 1.62 3.31
CA VAL A 72 19.75 2.49 3.30
C VAL A 72 18.47 1.66 3.17
N ALA A 73 18.40 0.72 2.23
CA ALA A 73 17.24 -0.16 2.09
C ALA A 73 17.01 -1.00 3.36
N ASP A 74 18.06 -1.60 3.93
CA ASP A 74 17.98 -2.37 5.17
C ASP A 74 17.51 -1.49 6.34
N SER A 75 18.01 -0.25 6.43
CA SER A 75 17.64 0.66 7.51
C SER A 75 16.19 1.10 7.38
N ILE A 76 15.72 1.39 6.16
CA ILE A 76 14.32 1.70 5.88
C ILE A 76 13.44 0.50 6.22
N ALA A 77 13.78 -0.70 5.71
CA ALA A 77 13.03 -1.92 5.97
C ALA A 77 12.95 -2.22 7.47
N LYS A 78 14.09 -2.22 8.17
CA LYS A 78 14.17 -2.45 9.62
C LYS A 78 13.38 -1.40 10.39
N THR A 79 13.45 -0.13 10.00
CA THR A 79 12.75 0.95 10.71
C THR A 79 11.25 0.86 10.49
N LEU A 80 10.78 0.63 9.26
CA LEU A 80 9.37 0.55 8.93
C LEU A 80 8.66 -0.66 9.59
N VAL A 81 9.35 -1.79 9.73
CA VAL A 81 8.79 -3.00 10.38
C VAL A 81 9.03 -3.04 11.90
N SER A 82 9.81 -2.11 12.43
CA SER A 82 10.07 -2.02 13.88
C SER A 82 8.87 -1.44 14.64
N ASP A 83 8.90 -1.56 15.96
CA ASP A 83 7.92 -0.90 16.84
C ASP A 83 7.88 0.62 16.64
N LYS A 84 9.02 1.25 16.30
CA LYS A 84 9.06 2.68 15.96
C LYS A 84 8.32 2.99 14.67
N GLY A 85 8.42 2.12 13.67
CA GLY A 85 7.63 2.24 12.43
C GLY A 85 6.14 2.09 12.72
N LYS A 86 5.75 1.13 13.57
CA LYS A 86 4.36 0.96 14.00
C LYS A 86 3.82 2.19 14.75
N GLU A 87 4.62 2.79 15.62
CA GLU A 87 4.29 4.03 16.33
C GLU A 87 4.16 5.20 15.35
N PHE A 88 5.10 5.35 14.42
CA PHE A 88 5.03 6.34 13.34
C PHE A 88 3.71 6.24 12.59
N TRP A 89 3.34 5.05 12.10
CA TRP A 89 2.06 4.88 11.38
C TRP A 89 0.87 5.26 12.25
N LYS A 90 0.81 4.82 13.51
CA LYS A 90 -0.29 5.17 14.43
C LYS A 90 -0.44 6.68 14.56
N THR A 91 0.65 7.40 14.82
CA THR A 91 0.63 8.86 14.94
C THR A 91 0.30 9.54 13.62
N SER A 92 0.83 9.06 12.50
CA SER A 92 0.50 9.62 11.18
C SER A 92 -0.97 9.44 10.81
N PHE A 93 -1.62 8.35 11.23
CA PHE A 93 -3.06 8.15 11.04
C PHE A 93 -3.94 9.03 11.95
N GLU A 94 -3.37 9.77 12.90
CA GLU A 94 -4.10 10.81 13.65
C GLU A 94 -4.16 12.15 12.90
N ASP A 95 -3.30 12.37 11.90
CA ASP A 95 -3.30 13.57 11.05
C ASP A 95 -4.33 13.45 9.91
N PRO A 96 -5.37 14.31 9.87
CA PRO A 96 -6.40 14.26 8.84
C PRO A 96 -5.87 14.43 7.41
N ASP A 97 -4.83 15.25 7.20
CA ASP A 97 -4.28 15.49 5.86
C ASP A 97 -3.54 14.24 5.36
N PHE A 98 -2.81 13.59 6.25
CA PHE A 98 -2.16 12.30 5.96
C PHE A 98 -3.20 11.21 5.66
N VAL A 99 -4.23 11.07 6.51
CA VAL A 99 -5.32 10.10 6.32
C VAL A 99 -6.02 10.32 4.99
N LYS A 100 -6.31 11.58 4.63
CA LYS A 100 -6.96 11.92 3.37
C LYS A 100 -6.09 11.52 2.18
N ALA A 101 -4.82 11.92 2.15
CA ALA A 101 -3.92 11.57 1.06
C ALA A 101 -3.75 10.04 0.93
N TYR A 102 -3.63 9.34 2.06
CA TYR A 102 -3.53 7.88 2.10
C TYR A 102 -4.80 7.22 1.56
N ALA A 103 -5.98 7.62 2.04
CA ALA A 103 -7.27 7.08 1.59
C ALA A 103 -7.53 7.36 0.11
N GLU A 104 -7.20 8.56 -0.37
CA GLU A 104 -7.30 8.92 -1.80
C GLU A 104 -6.38 8.05 -2.66
N SER A 105 -5.15 7.79 -2.21
CA SER A 105 -4.21 6.93 -2.93
C SER A 105 -4.71 5.47 -3.03
N MET A 106 -5.39 4.98 -2.00
CA MET A 106 -5.91 3.61 -1.95
C MET A 106 -7.29 3.43 -2.55
N LYS A 107 -7.99 4.52 -2.91
CA LYS A 107 -9.41 4.49 -3.27
C LYS A 107 -9.74 3.45 -4.34
N THR A 108 -8.99 3.43 -5.44
CA THR A 108 -9.24 2.53 -6.58
C THR A 108 -9.08 1.07 -6.19
N GLU A 109 -7.97 0.73 -5.51
CA GLU A 109 -7.71 -0.66 -5.11
C GLU A 109 -8.68 -1.12 -4.01
N ASN A 110 -9.04 -0.22 -3.09
CA ASN A 110 -10.03 -0.52 -2.07
C ASN A 110 -11.43 -0.75 -2.67
N GLU A 111 -11.83 0.04 -3.67
CA GLU A 111 -13.08 -0.16 -4.40
C GLU A 111 -13.08 -1.49 -5.16
N ASN A 112 -11.98 -1.84 -5.81
CA ASN A 112 -11.81 -3.12 -6.50
C ASN A 112 -11.89 -4.29 -5.52
N LEU A 113 -11.23 -4.19 -4.36
CA LEU A 113 -11.29 -5.17 -3.29
C LEU A 113 -12.74 -5.37 -2.82
N LEU A 114 -13.45 -4.29 -2.46
CA LEU A 114 -14.82 -4.36 -1.99
C LEU A 114 -15.78 -4.96 -3.04
N LYS A 115 -15.63 -4.58 -4.31
CA LYS A 115 -16.40 -5.19 -5.42
C LYS A 115 -16.07 -6.67 -5.61
N GLY A 116 -14.83 -7.07 -5.37
CA GLY A 116 -14.39 -8.46 -5.37
C GLY A 116 -15.03 -9.24 -4.22
N LEU A 117 -14.96 -8.70 -3.00
CA LEU A 117 -15.51 -9.29 -1.80
C LEU A 117 -17.03 -9.50 -1.89
N ILE A 118 -17.80 -8.59 -2.49
CA ILE A 118 -19.26 -8.81 -2.68
C ILE A 118 -19.55 -10.07 -3.54
N LYS A 119 -18.61 -10.50 -4.39
CA LYS A 119 -18.74 -11.74 -5.17
C LYS A 119 -18.28 -12.98 -4.41
N ASP A 120 -17.60 -12.80 -3.28
CA ASP A 120 -17.17 -13.89 -2.41
C ASP A 120 -18.32 -14.42 -1.56
N PRO A 121 -18.53 -15.75 -1.47
CA PRO A 121 -19.60 -16.34 -0.67
C PRO A 121 -19.52 -16.05 0.83
N GLU A 122 -18.33 -16.06 1.42
CA GLU A 122 -18.17 -15.86 2.86
C GLU A 122 -18.48 -14.40 3.22
N TYR A 123 -17.97 -13.46 2.42
CA TYR A 123 -18.28 -12.04 2.61
C TYR A 123 -19.77 -11.73 2.41
N ARG A 124 -20.44 -12.38 1.44
CA ARG A 124 -21.90 -12.26 1.30
C ARG A 124 -22.66 -12.77 2.51
N THR A 125 -22.24 -13.87 3.13
CA THR A 125 -22.87 -14.37 4.35
C THR A 125 -22.78 -13.33 5.47
N MET A 126 -21.59 -12.74 5.66
CA MET A 126 -21.42 -11.65 6.63
C MET A 126 -22.31 -10.44 6.31
N LEU A 127 -22.46 -10.07 5.03
CA LEU A 127 -23.39 -9.01 4.63
C LEU A 127 -24.86 -9.36 4.93
N VAL A 128 -25.28 -10.60 4.73
CA VAL A 128 -26.65 -11.05 5.06
C VAL A 128 -26.89 -10.99 6.57
N GLU A 129 -25.91 -11.35 7.38
CA GLU A 129 -26.00 -11.20 8.83
C GLU A 129 -26.17 -9.73 9.23
N VAL A 130 -25.46 -8.81 8.59
CA VAL A 130 -25.67 -7.36 8.79
C VAL A 130 -27.08 -6.94 8.39
N LEU A 131 -27.64 -7.48 7.30
CA LEU A 131 -29.01 -7.17 6.86
C LEU A 131 -30.10 -7.67 7.83
N HIS A 132 -29.79 -8.63 8.70
CA HIS A 132 -30.69 -9.07 9.78
C HIS A 132 -30.56 -8.21 11.05
N ASP A 133 -29.90 -7.06 10.98
CA ASP A 133 -29.91 -6.12 12.10
C ASP A 133 -31.35 -5.63 12.38
N PRO A 134 -31.79 -5.59 13.66
CA PRO A 134 -33.16 -5.19 14.02
C PRO A 134 -33.58 -3.80 13.49
N GLU A 135 -32.66 -2.87 13.32
CA GLU A 135 -32.95 -1.54 12.75
C GLU A 135 -33.33 -1.67 11.27
N LEU A 136 -32.59 -2.47 10.52
CA LEU A 136 -32.86 -2.76 9.11
C LEU A 136 -34.14 -3.59 8.93
N GLU A 137 -34.40 -4.55 9.82
CA GLU A 137 -35.66 -5.30 9.82
C GLU A 137 -36.87 -4.37 10.04
N THR A 138 -36.72 -3.37 10.92
CA THR A 138 -37.76 -2.38 11.18
C THR A 138 -38.01 -1.51 9.95
N GLU A 139 -36.94 -1.00 9.31
CA GLU A 139 -37.06 -0.22 8.09
C GLU A 139 -37.71 -1.02 6.95
N LEU A 140 -37.32 -2.28 6.79
CA LEU A 140 -37.94 -3.19 5.82
C LEU A 140 -39.43 -3.44 6.14
N SER A 141 -39.78 -3.64 7.41
CA SER A 141 -41.16 -3.83 7.87
C SER A 141 -42.03 -2.62 7.53
N ASP A 142 -41.49 -1.42 7.69
CA ASP A 142 -42.21 -0.19 7.38
C ASP A 142 -42.32 0.05 5.86
N LEU A 143 -41.31 -0.33 5.09
CA LEU A 143 -41.39 -0.37 3.62
C LEU A 143 -42.49 -1.31 3.13
N LEU A 144 -42.62 -2.50 3.73
CA LEU A 144 -43.69 -3.44 3.40
C LEU A 144 -45.09 -2.93 3.81
N LYS A 145 -45.17 -2.03 4.79
CA LYS A 145 -46.44 -1.35 5.16
C LYS A 145 -46.72 -0.10 4.32
N SER A 146 -45.79 0.33 3.48
CA SER A 146 -45.93 1.52 2.65
C SER A 146 -47.14 1.44 1.72
N THR A 147 -47.70 2.59 1.37
CA THR A 147 -48.84 2.69 0.45
C THR A 147 -48.55 2.05 -0.90
N ASP A 148 -47.32 2.14 -1.40
CA ASP A 148 -46.96 1.57 -2.71
C ASP A 148 -46.84 0.05 -2.67
N TYR A 149 -46.25 -0.52 -1.60
CA TYR A 149 -46.24 -1.97 -1.44
C TYR A 149 -47.65 -2.51 -1.20
N ARG A 150 -48.52 -1.77 -0.48
CA ARG A 150 -49.94 -2.15 -0.30
C ARG A 150 -50.70 -2.25 -1.62
N LYS A 151 -50.45 -1.38 -2.61
CA LYS A 151 -51.06 -1.48 -3.94
C LYS A 151 -50.64 -2.77 -4.64
N HIS A 152 -49.34 -3.09 -4.62
CA HIS A 152 -48.84 -4.34 -5.17
C HIS A 152 -49.46 -5.55 -4.46
N LEU A 153 -49.49 -5.52 -3.12
CA LEU A 153 -50.10 -6.56 -2.30
C LEU A 153 -51.60 -6.74 -2.62
N GLN A 154 -52.34 -5.64 -2.82
CA GLN A 154 -53.75 -5.70 -3.23
C GLN A 154 -53.93 -6.36 -4.59
N SER A 155 -53.06 -6.08 -5.57
CA SER A 155 -53.06 -6.77 -6.87
C SER A 155 -52.86 -8.28 -6.70
N VAL A 156 -51.82 -8.68 -5.96
CA VAL A 156 -51.51 -10.10 -5.72
C VAL A 156 -52.66 -10.79 -5.00
N ILE A 157 -53.28 -10.15 -4.00
CA ILE A 157 -54.45 -10.70 -3.30
C ILE A 157 -55.64 -10.85 -4.27
N THR A 158 -55.86 -9.87 -5.13
CA THR A 158 -56.97 -9.89 -6.11
C THR A 158 -56.78 -11.02 -7.11
N GLU A 159 -55.60 -11.12 -7.71
CA GLU A 159 -55.21 -12.20 -8.62
C GLU A 159 -55.31 -13.58 -7.94
N THR A 160 -54.93 -13.68 -6.67
CA THR A 160 -55.03 -14.92 -5.89
C THR A 160 -56.49 -15.32 -5.70
N ILE A 161 -57.38 -14.38 -5.35
CA ILE A 161 -58.81 -14.65 -5.16
C ILE A 161 -59.50 -14.98 -6.49
N GLU A 162 -59.09 -14.31 -7.57
CA GLU A 162 -59.62 -14.53 -8.92
C GLU A 162 -59.12 -15.83 -9.55
N SER A 163 -58.10 -16.48 -8.96
CA SER A 163 -57.62 -17.79 -9.40
C SER A 163 -58.75 -18.84 -9.34
N PRO A 164 -58.96 -19.64 -10.40
CA PRO A 164 -59.98 -20.69 -10.42
C PRO A 164 -59.90 -21.65 -9.24
N LEU A 165 -58.68 -21.94 -8.75
CA LEU A 165 -58.47 -22.79 -7.57
C LEU A 165 -59.07 -22.17 -6.30
N TYR A 166 -58.86 -20.87 -6.10
CA TYR A 166 -59.38 -20.15 -4.93
C TYR A 166 -60.87 -19.88 -5.06
N GLN A 167 -61.36 -19.53 -6.26
CA GLN A 167 -62.79 -19.40 -6.51
C GLN A 167 -63.54 -20.71 -6.19
N ALA A 168 -63.01 -21.86 -6.61
CA ALA A 168 -63.59 -23.16 -6.29
C ALA A 168 -63.60 -23.44 -4.77
N LYS A 169 -62.50 -23.13 -4.07
CA LYS A 169 -62.45 -23.25 -2.60
C LYS A 169 -63.45 -22.32 -1.91
N ILE A 170 -63.59 -21.08 -2.37
CA ILE A 170 -64.56 -20.12 -1.83
C ILE A 170 -65.98 -20.65 -2.05
N GLN A 171 -66.28 -21.17 -3.25
CA GLN A 171 -67.58 -21.79 -3.53
C GLN A 171 -67.85 -22.99 -2.62
N GLU A 172 -66.86 -23.87 -2.40
CA GLU A 172 -66.99 -25.01 -1.49
C GLU A 172 -67.27 -24.56 -0.03
N ILE A 173 -66.56 -23.52 0.44
CA ILE A 173 -66.78 -22.93 1.77
C ILE A 173 -68.20 -22.36 1.88
N LEU A 174 -68.66 -21.63 0.87
CA LEU A 174 -70.02 -21.06 0.85
C LEU A 174 -71.10 -22.15 0.86
N LEU A 175 -70.91 -23.23 0.10
CA LEU A 175 -71.81 -24.38 0.10
C LEU A 175 -71.85 -25.08 1.45
N LYS A 176 -70.70 -25.28 2.10
CA LYS A 176 -70.62 -25.84 3.46
C LYS A 176 -71.35 -24.96 4.47
N ALA A 177 -71.09 -23.65 4.47
CA ALA A 177 -71.74 -22.70 5.37
C ALA A 177 -73.27 -22.71 5.21
N ALA A 178 -73.77 -22.70 3.97
CA ALA A 178 -75.21 -22.80 3.69
C ALA A 178 -75.81 -24.11 4.21
N SER A 179 -75.10 -25.24 4.02
CA SER A 179 -75.55 -26.54 4.51
C SER A 179 -75.60 -26.64 6.05
N GLU A 180 -74.66 -26.00 6.74
CA GLU A 180 -74.63 -25.94 8.21
C GLU A 180 -75.71 -25.02 8.78
N GLN A 181 -76.02 -23.93 8.07
CA GLN A 181 -77.07 -23.00 8.45
C GLN A 181 -78.46 -23.64 8.31
N ASN A 182 -78.72 -24.36 7.22
CA ASN A 182 -79.96 -25.13 7.04
C ASN A 182 -80.13 -26.23 8.11
N LYS A 183 -79.04 -26.93 8.48
CA LYS A 183 -79.08 -27.92 9.58
C LYS A 183 -79.38 -27.29 10.94
N LYS A 184 -78.94 -26.04 11.17
CA LYS A 184 -79.26 -25.29 12.41
C LYS A 184 -80.71 -24.82 12.44
N GLU A 185 -81.29 -24.42 11.31
CA GLU A 185 -82.69 -24.02 11.20
C GLU A 185 -83.66 -25.19 11.38
N GLU A 186 -83.36 -26.38 10.82
CA GLU A 186 -84.14 -27.60 11.08
C GLU A 186 -84.12 -28.04 12.56
N SER A 187 -83.04 -27.77 13.30
CA SER A 187 -82.97 -28.06 14.74
C SER A 187 -83.74 -27.08 15.64
N LYS A 188 -84.09 -25.88 15.13
CA LYS A 188 -84.85 -24.86 15.88
C LYS A 188 -86.33 -24.79 15.50
N GLY A 189 -86.73 -25.36 14.36
CA GLY A 189 -88.14 -25.48 13.95
C GLY A 189 -88.85 -26.73 14.47
N GLY A 190 -88.12 -27.64 15.12
CA GLY A 190 -88.66 -28.85 15.76
C GLY A 190 -88.57 -28.77 17.28
N ALA A 191 -89.31 -27.85 17.89
CA ALA A 191 -89.64 -27.83 19.32
C ALA A 191 -91.11 -27.45 19.50
#